data_AF-A0A2G9YRQ7-F1
#
_entry.id   AF-A0A2G9YRQ7-F1
#
_cell.length_a   1.000
_cell.length_b   1.000
_cell.length_c   1.000
_cell.angle_alpha   90.00
_cell.angle_beta   90.00
_cell.angle_gamma   90.00
#
_symmetry.space_group_name_H-M   'P 1'
#
loop_
_entity.id
_entity.type
_entity.pdbx_description
1 polymer ?
#
loop_
_entity_poly.entity_id
_entity_poly.type
_entity_poly.pdbx_seq_one_letter_code
_entity_poly.pdbx_strand_id
1 'polypeptide(L)'
;VIVNVNSSRVKSRDARRKADLLTLSFALEQYYTENRQFPMQAGIISSDNPGELYDKLLNRGYVSSIPTDPLGQVPYYYKSNGNTGIAPDWNEGATQATQYVIFAKLEKDNNSDATALKFLPITNDSQVTYPITTLAGDTYTFNYWVSSK
;
A
#
# COMPACT_ATOMS: atom_id res chain seq x y z
N VAL A 1 -0.01 3.83 38.08
CA VAL A 1 -0.76 3.34 36.89
C VAL A 1 -0.06 3.84 35.65
N ILE A 2 0.74 3.00 35.00
CA ILE A 2 1.51 3.36 33.79
C ILE A 2 1.46 2.15 32.86
N VAL A 3 0.39 1.99 32.09
CA VAL A 3 0.30 0.86 31.13
C VAL A 3 -0.53 1.11 29.86
N ASN A 4 -1.14 2.28 29.64
CA ASN A 4 -2.13 2.42 28.54
C ASN A 4 -1.88 3.55 27.51
N VAL A 5 -0.83 4.35 27.66
CA VAL A 5 -0.56 5.45 26.70
C VAL A 5 0.18 4.95 25.46
N ASN A 6 1.11 3.99 25.63
CA ASN A 6 1.89 3.44 24.51
C ASN A 6 1.01 2.63 23.55
N SER A 7 0.10 1.80 24.06
CA SER A 7 -0.90 1.07 23.26
C SER A 7 -1.83 2.01 22.49
N SER A 8 -2.26 3.12 23.12
CA SER A 8 -3.12 4.12 22.49
C SER A 8 -2.42 4.86 21.35
N ARG A 9 -1.13 5.19 21.51
CA ARG A 9 -0.33 5.82 20.46
C ARG A 9 -0.12 4.90 19.26
N VAL A 10 0.19 3.61 19.50
CA VAL A 10 0.28 2.59 18.45
C VAL A 10 -1.04 2.50 17.67
N LYS A 11 -2.17 2.38 18.37
CA LYS A 11 -3.50 2.32 17.74
C LYS A 11 -3.80 3.56 16.89
N SER A 12 -3.47 4.76 17.39
CA SER A 12 -3.67 6.00 16.65
C SER A 12 -2.83 6.09 15.38
N ARG A 13 -1.57 5.61 15.42
CA ARG A 13 -0.69 5.59 14.24
C ARG A 13 -1.16 4.56 13.22
N ASP A 14 -1.56 3.37 13.65
CA ASP A 14 -2.13 2.37 12.75
C ASP A 14 -3.44 2.84 12.11
N ALA A 15 -4.30 3.53 12.86
CA ALA A 15 -5.51 4.16 12.30
C ALA A 15 -5.16 5.19 11.22
N ARG A 16 -4.10 5.99 11.44
CA ARG A 16 -3.60 6.93 10.45
C ARG A 16 -3.07 6.22 9.19
N ARG A 17 -2.25 5.17 9.33
CA ARG A 17 -1.79 4.36 8.19
C ARG A 17 -2.94 3.82 7.34
N LYS A 18 -4.00 3.34 7.98
CA LYS A 18 -5.21 2.86 7.29
C LYS A 18 -5.90 4.00 6.53
N ALA A 19 -6.07 5.16 7.16
CA ALA A 19 -6.67 6.33 6.52
C ALA A 19 -5.83 6.86 5.34
N ASP A 20 -4.51 6.81 5.45
CA ASP A 20 -3.57 7.17 4.39
C ASP A 20 -3.73 6.23 3.18
N LEU A 21 -3.82 4.91 3.41
CA LEU A 21 -4.10 3.97 2.32
C LEU A 21 -5.45 4.22 1.65
N LEU A 22 -6.51 4.53 2.41
CA LEU A 22 -7.81 4.84 1.82
C LEU A 22 -7.77 6.11 0.95
N THR A 23 -7.03 7.12 1.40
CA THR A 23 -6.83 8.36 0.62
C THR A 23 -6.10 8.06 -0.69
N LEU A 24 -5.04 7.25 -0.64
CA LEU A 24 -4.31 6.82 -1.83
C LEU A 24 -5.16 5.96 -2.77
N SER A 25 -5.97 5.05 -2.23
CA SER A 25 -6.93 4.24 -2.98
C SER A 25 -7.90 5.14 -3.74
N PHE A 26 -8.52 6.12 -3.09
CA PHE A 26 -9.42 7.07 -3.75
C PHE A 26 -8.73 7.84 -4.89
N ALA A 27 -7.51 8.32 -4.66
CA ALA A 27 -6.73 9.01 -5.69
C ALA A 27 -6.42 8.11 -6.90
N LEU A 28 -6.11 6.83 -6.67
CA LEU A 28 -5.90 5.84 -7.72
C LEU A 28 -7.18 5.56 -8.52
N GLU A 29 -8.34 5.46 -7.86
CA GLU A 29 -9.63 5.30 -8.55
C GLU A 29 -9.98 6.52 -9.41
N GLN A 30 -9.67 7.73 -8.93
CA GLN A 30 -9.83 8.95 -9.73
C GLN A 30 -8.90 8.94 -10.95
N TYR A 31 -7.62 8.57 -10.76
CA TYR A 31 -6.69 8.38 -11.88
C TYR A 31 -7.22 7.37 -12.91
N TYR A 32 -7.77 6.24 -12.47
CA TYR A 32 -8.34 5.23 -13.36
C TYR A 32 -9.53 5.76 -14.16
N THR A 33 -10.39 6.55 -13.52
CA THR A 33 -11.56 7.16 -14.17
C THR A 33 -11.15 8.00 -15.38
N GLU A 34 -10.04 8.74 -15.28
CA GLU A 34 -9.53 9.61 -16.35
C GLU A 34 -8.65 8.89 -17.36
N ASN A 35 -7.81 7.94 -16.92
CA ASN A 35 -6.77 7.33 -17.75
C ASN A 35 -7.15 5.93 -18.26
N ARG A 36 -8.27 5.36 -17.79
CA ARG A 36 -8.77 4.00 -18.07
C ARG A 36 -7.81 2.86 -17.70
N GLN A 37 -6.79 3.17 -16.91
CA GLN A 37 -5.84 2.23 -16.35
C GLN A 37 -5.23 2.84 -15.09
N PHE A 38 -4.74 2.01 -14.18
CA PHE A 38 -3.92 2.44 -13.06
C PHE A 38 -2.47 2.69 -13.52
N PRO A 39 -1.65 3.36 -12.70
CA PRO A 39 -0.22 3.48 -12.96
C PRO A 39 0.46 2.10 -13.11
N MET A 40 1.06 1.83 -14.27
CA MET A 40 1.82 0.59 -14.52
C MET A 40 3.21 0.65 -13.88
N GLN A 41 3.27 0.67 -12.55
CA GLN A 41 4.50 0.73 -11.77
C GLN A 41 4.36 -0.13 -10.51
N ALA A 42 5.48 -0.59 -9.97
CA ALA A 42 5.59 -1.06 -8.60
C ALA A 42 6.69 -0.27 -7.91
N GLY A 43 6.46 0.08 -6.64
CA GLY A 43 7.44 0.85 -5.91
C GLY A 43 6.95 1.47 -4.62
N ILE A 44 7.88 2.19 -4.03
CA ILE A 44 7.67 2.97 -2.83
C ILE A 44 6.80 4.18 -3.15
N ILE A 45 5.81 4.45 -2.30
CA ILE A 45 5.05 5.68 -2.27
C ILE A 45 5.64 6.53 -1.14
N SER A 46 6.44 7.54 -1.48
CA SER A 46 6.96 8.48 -0.49
C SER A 46 7.10 9.88 -1.10
N SER A 47 7.08 10.89 -0.24
CA SER A 47 7.45 12.26 -0.61
C SER A 47 8.94 12.38 -0.97
N ASP A 48 9.76 11.52 -0.36
CA ASP A 48 11.22 11.63 -0.41
C ASP A 48 11.82 10.88 -1.61
N ASN A 49 11.01 10.03 -2.27
CA ASN A 49 11.36 9.39 -3.52
C ASN A 49 10.23 9.65 -4.53
N PRO A 50 10.22 10.83 -5.17
CA PRO A 50 9.24 11.19 -6.17
C PRO A 50 9.45 10.35 -7.44
N GLY A 51 8.98 9.10 -7.41
CA GLY A 51 8.87 8.24 -8.57
C GLY A 51 7.63 8.61 -9.42
N GLU A 52 7.42 7.92 -10.53
CA GLU A 52 6.29 8.22 -11.41
C GLU A 52 4.92 8.19 -10.72
N LEU A 53 4.75 7.37 -9.69
CA LEU A 53 3.51 7.34 -8.91
C LEU A 53 3.26 8.64 -8.16
N TYR A 54 4.31 9.26 -7.61
CA TYR A 54 4.24 10.58 -6.98
C TYR A 54 3.75 11.62 -7.99
N ASP A 55 4.35 11.66 -9.18
CA ASP A 55 3.96 12.60 -10.23
C ASP A 55 2.53 12.36 -10.73
N LYS A 56 2.15 11.08 -10.93
CA LYS A 56 0.83 10.71 -11.44
C LYS A 56 -0.29 11.01 -10.45
N LEU A 57 -0.03 10.98 -9.15
CA LEU A 57 -1.03 11.26 -8.12
C LEU A 57 -1.03 12.73 -7.65
N LEU A 58 0.14 13.28 -7.32
CA LEU A 58 0.26 14.62 -6.76
C LEU A 58 0.23 15.71 -7.82
N ASN A 59 1.08 15.65 -8.85
CA ASN A 59 1.18 16.73 -9.85
C ASN A 59 -0.09 16.83 -10.71
N ARG A 60 -0.87 15.75 -10.79
CA ARG A 60 -2.18 15.73 -11.43
C ARG A 60 -3.33 16.12 -10.49
N GLY A 61 -3.06 16.38 -9.23
CA GLY A 61 -4.04 16.90 -8.27
C GLY A 61 -5.06 15.89 -7.75
N TYR A 62 -4.81 14.58 -7.90
CA TYR A 62 -5.68 13.53 -7.32
C TYR A 62 -5.54 13.42 -5.80
N VAL A 63 -4.43 13.93 -5.25
CA VAL A 63 -4.18 14.07 -3.82
C VAL A 63 -3.47 15.40 -3.56
N SER A 64 -3.70 16.02 -2.40
CA SER A 64 -3.03 17.28 -2.01
C SER A 64 -1.61 17.08 -1.48
N SER A 65 -1.30 15.89 -0.98
CA SER A 65 0.02 15.50 -0.48
C SER A 65 0.14 13.98 -0.45
N ILE A 66 1.32 13.45 -0.77
CA ILE A 66 1.59 12.03 -0.56
C ILE A 66 1.79 11.78 0.94
N PRO A 67 0.98 10.92 1.58
CA PRO A 67 1.12 10.65 3.01
C PRO A 67 2.41 9.88 3.28
N THR A 68 3.00 10.16 4.44
CA THR A 68 4.18 9.46 4.95
C THR A 68 3.81 8.67 6.20
N ASP A 69 4.53 7.57 6.44
CA ASP A 69 4.37 6.79 7.66
C ASP A 69 4.51 7.70 8.90
N PRO A 70 3.64 7.57 9.93
CA PRO A 70 3.69 8.45 11.09
C PRO A 70 5.00 8.44 11.88
N LEU A 71 5.86 7.44 11.70
CA LEU A 71 7.20 7.37 12.27
C LEU A 71 8.32 7.61 11.24
N GLY A 72 7.97 7.75 9.95
CA GLY A 72 8.90 7.87 8.84
C GLY A 72 9.78 6.63 8.63
N GLN A 73 9.39 5.48 9.18
CA GLN A 73 10.28 4.30 9.24
C GLN A 73 10.11 3.36 8.05
N VAL A 74 8.87 3.12 7.64
CA VAL A 74 8.56 2.19 6.54
C VAL A 74 7.60 2.89 5.60
N PRO A 75 7.98 3.13 4.34
CA PRO A 75 7.10 3.81 3.41
C PRO A 75 5.91 2.93 3.01
N TYR A 76 4.88 3.56 2.44
CA TYR A 76 3.81 2.82 1.78
C TYR A 76 4.32 2.23 0.47
N TYR A 77 3.72 1.13 0.03
CA TYR A 77 4.12 0.44 -1.19
C TYR A 77 2.92 0.30 -2.13
N TYR A 78 3.16 0.40 -3.44
CA TYR A 78 2.16 0.26 -4.49
C TYR A 78 2.61 -0.78 -5.52
N LYS A 79 1.64 -1.53 -6.05
CA LYS A 79 1.82 -2.39 -7.21
C LYS A 79 0.53 -2.47 -8.03
N SER A 80 0.66 -2.55 -9.35
CA SER A 80 -0.45 -2.91 -10.25
C SER A 80 -0.19 -4.17 -11.06
N ASN A 81 -1.26 -4.73 -11.64
CA ASN A 81 -1.20 -5.91 -12.50
C ASN A 81 -0.55 -5.67 -13.87
N GLY A 82 -0.34 -4.42 -14.25
CA GLY A 82 0.35 -4.04 -15.47
C GLY A 82 1.87 -4.02 -15.34
N ASN A 83 2.43 -4.09 -14.13
CA ASN A 83 3.87 -4.05 -13.95
C ASN A 83 4.49 -5.45 -13.94
N THR A 84 5.65 -5.59 -14.57
CA THR A 84 6.52 -6.77 -14.45
C THR A 84 7.69 -6.41 -13.53
N GLY A 85 7.79 -6.98 -12.33
CA GLY A 85 9.09 -6.94 -11.63
C GLY A 85 9.19 -6.83 -10.12
N ILE A 86 8.14 -6.93 -9.30
CA ILE A 86 8.32 -7.15 -7.84
C ILE A 86 7.22 -8.10 -7.30
N ALA A 87 7.63 -9.30 -6.91
CA ALA A 87 6.84 -10.39 -6.31
C ALA A 87 5.91 -9.97 -5.13
N PRO A 88 4.87 -10.77 -4.77
CA PRO A 88 4.64 -12.16 -5.18
C PRO A 88 3.38 -12.38 -6.04
N ASP A 89 3.50 -13.31 -6.99
CA ASP A 89 2.43 -14.09 -7.63
C ASP A 89 1.18 -13.35 -8.10
N TRP A 90 1.36 -12.16 -8.68
CA TRP A 90 0.33 -11.57 -9.51
C TRP A 90 0.54 -12.05 -10.96
N ASN A 91 -0.54 -12.26 -11.73
CA ASN A 91 -0.44 -12.43 -13.19
C ASN A 91 0.05 -11.11 -13.82
N GLU A 92 1.36 -10.86 -13.72
CA GLU A 92 2.05 -9.70 -14.24
C GLU A 92 2.08 -9.74 -15.78
N GLY A 93 2.20 -8.58 -16.42
CA GLY A 93 2.27 -8.48 -17.88
C GLY A 93 0.93 -8.17 -18.56
N ALA A 94 -0.07 -7.66 -17.82
CA ALA A 94 -1.24 -7.08 -18.45
C ALA A 94 -0.84 -5.86 -19.28
N THR A 95 -1.35 -5.76 -20.52
CA THR A 95 -1.11 -4.60 -21.41
C THR A 95 -1.70 -3.30 -20.86
N GLN A 96 -2.64 -3.41 -19.91
CA GLN A 96 -3.26 -2.30 -19.19
C GLN A 96 -3.34 -2.68 -17.71
N ALA A 97 -2.99 -1.74 -16.83
CA ALA A 97 -3.20 -1.96 -15.40
C ALA A 97 -4.67 -1.74 -15.02
N THR A 98 -5.40 -2.81 -14.76
CA THR A 98 -6.82 -2.79 -14.35
C THR A 98 -7.01 -3.09 -12.86
N GLN A 99 -5.96 -3.50 -12.16
CA GLN A 99 -6.01 -3.83 -10.75
C GLN A 99 -4.76 -3.32 -10.03
N TYR A 100 -4.90 -2.94 -8.76
CA TYR A 100 -3.77 -2.54 -7.93
C TYR A 100 -3.90 -3.04 -6.50
N VAL A 101 -2.78 -2.98 -5.80
CA VAL A 101 -2.68 -3.15 -4.35
C VAL A 101 -1.72 -2.10 -3.77
N ILE A 102 -2.09 -1.57 -2.61
CA ILE A 102 -1.24 -0.71 -1.78
C ILE A 102 -1.05 -1.32 -0.40
N PHE A 103 0.15 -1.22 0.16
CA PHE A 103 0.54 -1.87 1.41
C PHE A 103 1.06 -0.88 2.44
N ALA A 104 0.83 -1.19 3.72
CA ALA A 104 1.41 -0.51 4.87
C ALA A 104 1.90 -1.53 5.92
N LYS A 105 3.01 -1.20 6.60
CA LYS A 105 3.44 -1.93 7.78
C LYS A 105 2.81 -1.28 9.00
N LEU A 106 1.84 -1.96 9.60
CA LEU A 106 1.27 -1.59 10.88
C LEU A 106 2.23 -1.97 12.01
N GLU A 107 2.22 -1.19 13.08
CA GLU A 107 3.04 -1.44 14.27
C GLU A 107 2.51 -2.62 15.11
N LYS A 108 1.21 -2.91 15.01
CA LYS A 108 0.63 -4.09 15.62
C LYS A 108 0.56 -5.24 14.61
N ASP A 109 1.41 -6.24 14.81
CA ASP A 109 1.47 -7.43 13.95
C ASP A 109 0.16 -8.24 13.92
N ASN A 110 -0.57 -8.26 15.05
CA ASN A 110 -1.85 -8.94 15.18
C ASN A 110 -3.02 -7.93 15.19
N ASN A 111 -3.20 -7.18 14.10
CA ASN A 111 -4.37 -6.32 13.94
C ASN A 111 -5.56 -7.17 13.47
N SER A 112 -6.73 -7.07 14.12
CA SER A 112 -7.94 -7.78 13.67
C SER A 112 -8.39 -7.33 12.29
N ASP A 113 -8.05 -6.09 11.93
CA ASP A 113 -8.35 -5.53 10.61
C ASP A 113 -7.15 -5.65 9.67
N ALA A 114 -6.12 -6.44 10.01
CA ALA A 114 -5.10 -6.89 9.06
C ALA A 114 -5.77 -7.81 8.04
N THR A 115 -6.54 -7.24 7.11
CA THR A 115 -7.30 -7.96 6.11
C THR A 115 -6.37 -8.42 4.99
N ALA A 116 -5.37 -9.24 5.32
CA ALA A 116 -4.54 -9.96 4.36
C ALA A 116 -5.39 -10.99 3.59
N LEU A 117 -6.16 -10.58 2.57
CA LEU A 117 -6.75 -11.50 1.61
C LEU A 117 -5.94 -11.53 0.30
N LYS A 118 -5.39 -12.71 0.02
CA LYS A 118 -4.83 -13.13 -1.26
C LYS A 118 -5.73 -12.73 -2.43
N PHE A 119 -5.12 -12.27 -3.50
CA PHE A 119 -5.75 -12.31 -4.81
C PHE A 119 -5.85 -13.78 -5.26
N LEU A 120 -7.04 -14.35 -5.05
CA LEU A 120 -7.59 -15.65 -5.47
C LEU A 120 -7.39 -16.87 -4.50
N PRO A 121 -8.35 -17.83 -4.51
CA PRO A 121 -8.95 -18.39 -3.31
C PRO A 121 -8.06 -19.46 -2.69
N ILE A 122 -7.53 -19.19 -1.50
CA ILE A 122 -7.09 -20.25 -0.60
C ILE A 122 -7.65 -19.94 0.76
N THR A 123 -8.60 -20.79 1.14
CA THR A 123 -9.14 -20.97 2.48
C THR A 123 -8.02 -20.94 3.51
N ASN A 124 -7.97 -19.89 4.33
CA ASN A 124 -7.94 -19.97 5.79
C ASN A 124 -7.44 -18.63 6.36
N ASP A 125 -8.26 -18.13 7.26
CA ASP A 125 -8.26 -16.86 7.96
C ASP A 125 -7.08 -16.72 8.95
N SER A 126 -5.86 -16.67 8.42
CA SER A 126 -4.64 -16.50 9.21
C SER A 126 -3.86 -15.32 8.66
N GLN A 127 -3.59 -14.32 9.52
CA GLN A 127 -2.78 -13.12 9.26
C GLN A 127 -1.60 -13.42 8.33
N VAL A 128 -1.72 -13.07 7.04
CA VAL A 128 -0.64 -13.31 6.06
C VAL A 128 0.21 -12.07 5.98
N THR A 129 1.43 -12.23 6.47
CA THR A 129 2.48 -11.25 6.36
C THR A 129 3.21 -11.45 5.05
N TYR A 130 3.30 -10.41 4.22
CA TYR A 130 3.94 -10.50 2.91
C TYR A 130 5.32 -9.84 2.93
N PRO A 131 6.41 -10.60 2.70
CA PRO A 131 7.71 -10.01 2.44
C PRO A 131 7.71 -9.42 1.02
N ILE A 132 7.91 -8.11 0.91
CA ILE A 132 8.19 -7.45 -0.36
C ILE A 132 9.64 -7.00 -0.33
N THR A 133 10.44 -7.55 -1.24
CA THR A 133 11.81 -7.10 -1.48
C THR A 133 11.76 -5.96 -2.49
N THR A 134 12.17 -4.77 -2.06
CA THR A 134 12.26 -3.60 -2.95
C THR A 134 13.36 -3.78 -4.00
N LEU A 135 13.38 -2.94 -5.03
CA LEU A 135 14.49 -2.90 -6.01
C LEU A 135 15.86 -2.66 -5.34
N ALA A 136 15.87 -2.05 -4.15
CA ALA A 136 17.07 -1.79 -3.37
C ALA A 136 17.52 -2.98 -2.50
N GLY A 137 16.78 -4.10 -2.49
CA GLY A 137 17.09 -5.29 -1.70
C GLY A 137 16.53 -5.28 -0.28
N ASP A 138 15.94 -4.17 0.18
CA ASP A 138 15.27 -4.12 1.49
C ASP A 138 14.03 -5.01 1.49
N THR A 139 13.90 -5.87 2.50
CA THR A 139 12.73 -6.72 2.69
C THR A 139 11.84 -6.15 3.78
N TYR A 140 10.64 -5.72 3.39
CA TYR A 140 9.64 -5.23 4.32
C TYR A 140 8.51 -6.24 4.48
N THR A 141 8.05 -6.34 5.71
CA THR A 141 7.04 -7.28 6.18
C THR A 141 5.73 -6.50 6.33
N PHE A 142 4.85 -6.58 5.32
CA PHE A 142 3.60 -5.85 5.29
C PHE A 142 2.45 -6.71 5.84
N ASN A 143 1.61 -6.11 6.67
CA ASN A 143 0.48 -6.77 7.37
C ASN A 143 -0.87 -6.07 7.14
N TYR A 144 -0.93 -5.05 6.26
CA TYR A 144 -2.17 -4.42 5.84
C TYR A 144 -2.09 -3.95 4.38
N TRP A 145 -3.19 -4.09 3.64
CA TRP A 145 -3.30 -3.64 2.26
C TRP A 145 -4.73 -3.23 1.90
N VAL A 146 -4.83 -2.47 0.81
CA VAL A 146 -6.08 -2.08 0.15
C VAL A 146 -5.89 -2.34 -1.36
N SER A 147 -6.95 -2.73 -2.07
CA SER A 147 -6.91 -2.93 -3.52
C SER A 147 -8.08 -2.33 -4.26
N SER A 148 -7.94 -2.29 -5.58
CA SER A 148 -9.08 -2.20 -6.49
C SER A 148 -10.08 -3.33 -6.23
N LYS A 149 -11.36 -3.06 -6.46
CA LYS A 149 -12.45 -4.05 -6.38
C LYS A 149 -12.31 -5.18 -7.40
#